data_AF-A0A4S4CFJ8-F1
#
_entry.id   AF-A0A4S4CFJ8-F1
#
_cell.length_a   1.000
_cell.length_b   1.000
_cell.length_c   1.000
_cell.angle_alpha   90.00
_cell.angle_beta   90.00
_cell.angle_gamma   90.00
#
_symmetry.space_group_name_H-M   'P 1'
#
loop_
_entity.id
_entity.type
_entity.pdbx_description
1 polymer ?
#
loop_
_entity_poly.entity_id
_entity_poly.type
_entity_poly.pdbx_seq_one_letter_code
_entity_poly.pdbx_strand_id
1 'polypeptide(L)'
;MNPPLLPFLKPSLLAACGLLLLTACTLGGNRSRSADGFLTSQTMTAGTTVLSAVMPTGKASFSKDRSAGGAALKVAGVTSARGLGVSAPSTLTYDLGAQCRTFTARVGVDDESGASGSATFKVLVDNRPVFDSGPLKAGAARAVNVNVEGGETLNLVVEGGSGPEHHADWADAKLDGCVVYKAPIEVMPYGSGPITISGNYRSDDPDVPAIKISTTQPVVIQNCVLAGRGHLISTRMQGSFTTQANVTVQNCRGYGLNPDVRMREPGRFLHLQGPANVTVQNNFMKQTGGIYVQGGQDNPLAHLQIVRNRALNIDGRRSDGEGGWLTPGPSDMQEKFFRAQFVQLNDVRAVPDAEIAWNRVENEPGYSRVEDNISIYVSSGTPGHPIRIQHNLIRGAYAYPPDLEGYSGGGIITDGCVSRYVDIGNNTVLETSNHGIAIANGENVAIHDNLVLGTGLLAGGKHAGGADNGIYVRWARNCSQMGVNLGNNSVTRNTVGFGQPTASDPDQRHDLYVASNGQGKPLAQQSGNTLVAPTNERITRSQPDIIERAVTDWEGQLGSNNVVVGAQ
;
A
#
# COMPACT_ATOMS: atom_id res chain seq x y z
N MET A 1 65.77 -28.69 -2.98
CA MET A 1 65.80 -27.99 -4.28
C MET A 1 65.40 -26.55 -4.03
N ASN A 2 66.35 -25.65 -4.18
CA ASN A 2 66.27 -24.19 -4.01
C ASN A 2 66.81 -23.60 -5.35
N PRO A 3 66.56 -22.34 -5.74
CA PRO A 3 65.53 -21.38 -5.30
C PRO A 3 64.98 -20.54 -6.50
N PRO A 4 64.69 -19.20 -6.44
CA PRO A 4 63.60 -18.51 -7.17
C PRO A 4 64.16 -17.62 -8.30
N LEU A 5 63.36 -16.72 -8.93
CA LEU A 5 63.79 -15.38 -9.45
C LEU A 5 62.67 -14.66 -10.27
N LEU A 6 62.29 -13.46 -9.80
CA LEU A 6 61.85 -12.27 -10.58
C LEU A 6 63.08 -11.70 -11.36
N PRO A 7 63.20 -10.44 -11.91
CA PRO A 7 62.29 -9.29 -12.20
C PRO A 7 62.60 -8.54 -13.55
N PHE A 8 62.05 -7.31 -13.69
CA PHE A 8 62.49 -6.12 -14.50
C PHE A 8 61.85 -5.93 -15.90
N LEU A 9 61.48 -4.73 -16.39
CA LEU A 9 61.98 -3.35 -16.18
C LEU A 9 60.88 -2.27 -16.30
N LYS A 10 61.03 -1.16 -15.55
CA LYS A 10 60.66 0.21 -15.96
C LYS A 10 61.84 0.86 -16.72
N PRO A 11 61.58 1.88 -17.56
CA PRO A 11 62.03 3.26 -17.24
C PRO A 11 60.94 4.31 -17.62
N SER A 12 60.57 5.37 -16.87
CA SER A 12 61.23 6.68 -16.56
C SER A 12 61.98 7.29 -17.75
N LEU A 13 61.92 8.57 -18.16
CA LEU A 13 61.34 9.85 -17.73
C LEU A 13 61.61 10.85 -18.92
N LEU A 14 60.84 11.94 -19.07
CA LEU A 14 61.15 13.27 -19.69
C LEU A 14 59.86 13.83 -20.37
N ALA A 15 59.05 14.63 -19.67
CA ALA A 15 59.17 16.09 -19.49
C ALA A 15 58.85 16.91 -20.76
N ALA A 16 57.64 17.48 -20.82
CA ALA A 16 57.40 18.79 -21.41
C ALA A 16 56.17 19.44 -20.77
N CYS A 17 56.37 20.66 -20.28
CA CYS A 17 55.42 21.56 -19.64
C CYS A 17 54.29 21.97 -20.61
N GLY A 18 53.07 22.09 -20.09
CA GLY A 18 51.92 22.62 -20.83
C GLY A 18 50.80 22.99 -19.89
N LEU A 19 50.89 24.21 -19.35
CA LEU A 19 49.89 24.88 -18.52
C LEU A 19 48.56 25.03 -19.28
N LEU A 20 47.44 24.47 -18.79
CA LEU A 20 46.09 24.99 -19.14
C LEU A 20 45.03 24.58 -18.09
N LEU A 21 44.19 25.57 -17.77
CA LEU A 21 43.22 25.58 -16.68
C LEU A 21 42.04 24.62 -16.87
N LEU A 22 41.48 24.20 -15.72
CA LEU A 22 40.13 23.73 -15.43
C LEU A 22 39.11 23.63 -16.59
N THR A 23 38.54 22.44 -16.78
CA THR A 23 37.07 22.26 -16.72
C THR A 23 36.72 20.77 -16.54
N ALA A 24 35.86 20.48 -15.56
CA ALA A 24 35.39 19.13 -15.27
C ALA A 24 34.49 18.61 -16.39
N CYS A 25 34.75 17.38 -16.86
CA CYS A 25 33.90 16.68 -17.81
C CYS A 25 33.20 15.52 -17.06
N THR A 26 31.94 15.75 -16.68
CA THR A 26 31.02 14.70 -16.23
C THR A 26 30.44 13.99 -17.44
N LEU A 27 30.73 12.70 -17.60
CA LEU A 27 30.05 11.82 -18.57
C LEU A 27 28.67 11.43 -18.01
N GLY A 28 27.67 12.26 -18.31
CA GLY A 28 26.25 11.92 -18.19
C GLY A 28 25.75 11.33 -19.49
N GLY A 29 25.34 10.06 -19.48
CA GLY A 29 24.68 9.41 -20.60
C GLY A 29 23.17 9.72 -20.60
N ASN A 30 22.79 10.89 -21.12
CA ASN A 30 21.40 11.17 -21.48
C ASN A 30 21.09 10.53 -22.84
N ARG A 31 20.14 9.59 -22.89
CA ARG A 31 19.43 9.30 -24.14
C ARG A 31 18.35 10.37 -24.33
N SER A 32 18.61 11.24 -25.28
CA SER A 32 17.69 12.24 -25.81
C SER A 32 16.36 11.62 -26.26
N ARG A 33 15.25 12.02 -25.64
CA ARG A 33 13.97 12.12 -26.35
C ARG A 33 13.97 13.46 -27.09
N SER A 34 13.55 13.40 -28.36
CA SER A 34 13.48 14.51 -29.30
C SER A 34 12.74 15.72 -28.74
N ALA A 35 13.32 16.89 -28.96
CA ALA A 35 12.70 18.18 -28.74
C ALA A 35 11.60 18.42 -29.78
N ASP A 36 10.36 18.27 -29.36
CA ASP A 36 9.24 19.09 -29.83
C ASP A 36 8.52 19.62 -28.58
N GLY A 37 8.50 20.94 -28.47
CA GLY A 37 8.07 21.66 -27.28
C GLY A 37 6.59 21.46 -26.98
N PHE A 38 6.29 20.99 -25.78
CA PHE A 38 5.29 21.51 -24.82
C PHE A 38 5.42 20.67 -23.54
N LEU A 39 6.35 21.04 -22.66
CA LEU A 39 6.25 20.70 -21.24
C LEU A 39 6.03 22.01 -20.49
N THR A 40 4.83 22.57 -20.59
CA THR A 40 4.33 23.42 -19.51
C THR A 40 4.01 22.47 -18.37
N SER A 41 4.93 22.27 -17.43
CA SER A 41 4.65 21.41 -16.27
C SER A 41 3.37 21.92 -15.59
N GLN A 42 2.36 21.07 -15.44
CA GLN A 42 1.19 21.38 -14.63
C GLN A 42 1.67 21.62 -13.20
N THR A 43 1.78 22.88 -12.77
CA THR A 43 2.15 23.18 -11.39
C THR A 43 0.88 23.29 -10.58
N MET A 44 0.54 22.22 -9.86
CA MET A 44 -0.50 22.28 -8.84
C MET A 44 -0.07 23.28 -7.76
N THR A 45 -0.97 24.20 -7.42
CA THR A 45 -0.74 25.19 -6.36
C THR A 45 -1.02 24.54 -5.01
N ALA A 46 -0.22 24.87 -3.99
CA ALA A 46 -0.45 24.39 -2.63
C ALA A 46 -1.83 24.84 -2.12
N GLY A 47 -2.52 23.97 -1.38
CA GLY A 47 -3.89 24.22 -0.92
C GLY A 47 -4.90 23.89 -2.00
N THR A 48 -5.46 24.91 -2.67
CA THR A 48 -6.52 24.75 -3.68
C THR A 48 -6.00 25.09 -5.07
N THR A 49 -6.26 24.20 -6.03
CA THR A 49 -6.01 24.42 -7.47
C THR A 49 -7.32 24.37 -8.23
N VAL A 50 -7.72 25.49 -8.84
CA VAL A 50 -8.87 25.55 -9.76
C VAL A 50 -8.46 24.98 -11.11
N LEU A 51 -9.17 23.94 -11.60
CA LEU A 51 -8.71 23.20 -12.78
C LEU A 51 -8.71 24.05 -14.06
N SER A 52 -9.62 25.01 -14.21
CA SER A 52 -9.63 25.93 -15.35
C SER A 52 -8.41 26.86 -15.43
N ALA A 53 -7.59 26.93 -14.36
CA ALA A 53 -6.32 27.65 -14.35
C ALA A 53 -5.13 26.77 -14.79
N VAL A 54 -5.32 25.45 -14.92
CA VAL A 54 -4.30 24.47 -15.28
C VAL A 54 -4.65 23.88 -16.65
N MET A 55 -3.65 23.69 -17.50
CA MET A 55 -3.88 23.04 -18.80
C MET A 55 -3.89 21.53 -18.62
N PRO A 56 -4.92 20.81 -19.11
CA PRO A 56 -4.90 19.35 -19.15
C PRO A 56 -3.78 18.85 -20.08
N THR A 57 -3.31 17.62 -19.86
CA THR A 57 -2.40 16.95 -20.78
C THR A 57 -3.12 16.51 -22.06
N GLY A 58 -2.35 16.41 -23.14
CA GLY A 58 -2.86 15.97 -24.44
C GLY A 58 -3.51 17.09 -25.26
N LYS A 59 -4.32 16.69 -26.25
CA LYS A 59 -4.92 17.59 -27.26
C LYS A 59 -6.41 17.82 -27.06
N ALA A 60 -6.97 17.47 -25.90
CA ALA A 60 -8.40 17.58 -25.67
C ALA A 60 -8.87 19.04 -25.66
N SER A 61 -9.91 19.33 -26.42
CA SER A 61 -10.50 20.67 -26.50
C SER A 61 -11.38 20.96 -25.29
N PHE A 62 -11.21 22.12 -24.68
CA PHE A 62 -12.07 22.64 -23.62
C PHE A 62 -12.13 24.17 -23.67
N SER A 63 -13.21 24.72 -23.13
CA SER A 63 -13.39 26.15 -22.89
C SER A 63 -13.08 26.48 -21.43
N LYS A 64 -12.17 27.43 -21.21
CA LYS A 64 -11.82 27.94 -19.89
C LYS A 64 -12.87 28.93 -19.41
N ASP A 65 -13.47 28.66 -18.24
CA ASP A 65 -14.43 29.55 -17.56
C ASP A 65 -15.62 29.97 -18.45
N ARG A 66 -15.91 29.17 -19.47
CA ARG A 66 -16.96 29.35 -20.47
C ARG A 66 -17.45 27.97 -20.91
N SER A 67 -18.70 27.89 -21.35
CA SER A 67 -19.25 26.69 -21.98
C SER A 67 -18.51 26.37 -23.29
N ALA A 68 -18.69 25.17 -23.83
CA ALA A 68 -18.08 24.82 -25.12
C ALA A 68 -18.60 25.69 -26.28
N GLY A 69 -19.82 26.23 -26.19
CA GLY A 69 -20.38 27.20 -27.14
C GLY A 69 -19.94 28.66 -26.91
N GLY A 70 -19.21 28.93 -25.83
CA GLY A 70 -18.66 30.25 -25.50
C GLY A 70 -19.52 31.13 -24.60
N ALA A 71 -20.68 30.64 -24.15
CA ALA A 71 -21.51 31.30 -23.14
C ALA A 71 -20.95 31.14 -21.72
N ALA A 72 -21.70 31.62 -20.72
CA ALA A 72 -21.36 31.41 -19.31
C ALA A 72 -21.69 29.95 -18.91
N LEU A 73 -20.78 29.33 -18.15
CA LEU A 73 -20.99 27.98 -17.59
C LEU A 73 -22.27 27.96 -16.75
N LYS A 74 -23.26 27.17 -17.17
CA LYS A 74 -24.55 27.16 -16.51
C LYS A 74 -25.17 25.76 -16.53
N VAL A 75 -25.35 25.21 -15.33
CA VAL A 75 -25.93 23.88 -15.15
C VAL A 75 -27.16 23.96 -14.26
N ALA A 76 -28.30 23.49 -14.77
CA ALA A 76 -29.56 23.44 -14.04
C ALA A 76 -29.96 24.79 -13.44
N GLY A 77 -29.81 25.86 -14.23
CA GLY A 77 -30.12 27.22 -13.79
C GLY A 77 -29.00 27.93 -13.02
N VAL A 78 -27.96 27.22 -12.56
CA VAL A 78 -26.89 27.78 -11.71
C VAL A 78 -25.67 28.16 -12.55
N THR A 79 -25.37 29.47 -12.59
CA THR A 79 -24.18 30.00 -13.27
C THR A 79 -22.94 29.89 -12.39
N SER A 80 -21.82 29.45 -12.97
CA SER A 80 -20.53 29.34 -12.28
C SER A 80 -19.49 30.23 -12.94
N ALA A 81 -18.70 30.93 -12.14
CA ALA A 81 -17.68 31.85 -12.66
C ALA A 81 -16.42 31.11 -13.16
N ARG A 82 -16.20 29.89 -12.66
CA ARG A 82 -15.03 29.07 -12.94
C ARG A 82 -15.44 27.67 -13.34
N GLY A 83 -14.66 27.05 -14.21
CA GLY A 83 -14.89 25.66 -14.61
C GLY A 83 -14.42 25.37 -16.03
N LEU A 84 -14.79 24.20 -16.52
CA LEU A 84 -14.40 23.68 -17.82
C LEU A 84 -15.65 23.35 -18.63
N GLY A 85 -15.85 24.00 -19.77
CA GLY A 85 -16.87 23.62 -20.75
C GLY A 85 -16.28 22.67 -21.78
N VAL A 86 -16.97 21.58 -22.12
CA VAL A 86 -16.55 20.58 -23.10
C VAL A 86 -17.72 20.12 -23.98
N SER A 87 -17.43 19.59 -25.16
CA SER A 87 -18.43 18.88 -25.98
C SER A 87 -18.35 17.38 -25.73
N ALA A 88 -19.47 16.70 -25.53
CA ALA A 88 -19.51 15.26 -25.29
C ALA A 88 -19.45 14.47 -26.62
N PRO A 89 -18.64 13.40 -26.75
CA PRO A 89 -17.77 12.84 -25.72
C PRO A 89 -16.45 13.60 -25.56
N SER A 90 -15.95 13.67 -24.32
CA SER A 90 -14.67 14.32 -24.01
C SER A 90 -13.93 13.61 -22.89
N THR A 91 -12.60 13.74 -22.87
CA THR A 91 -11.74 13.34 -21.76
C THR A 91 -10.66 14.38 -21.55
N LEU A 92 -10.63 14.98 -20.36
CA LEU A 92 -9.56 15.88 -19.93
C LEU A 92 -8.69 15.15 -18.89
N THR A 93 -7.39 15.07 -19.14
CA THR A 93 -6.43 14.41 -18.24
C THR A 93 -5.59 15.46 -17.52
N TYR A 94 -5.43 15.33 -16.21
CA TYR A 94 -4.57 16.18 -15.38
C TYR A 94 -3.53 15.32 -14.66
N ASP A 95 -2.30 15.81 -14.59
CA ASP A 95 -1.23 15.15 -13.82
C ASP A 95 -1.33 15.65 -12.37
N LEU A 96 -1.80 14.79 -11.47
CA LEU A 96 -1.91 15.09 -10.05
C LEU A 96 -0.59 14.90 -9.31
N GLY A 97 0.26 13.99 -9.77
CA GLY A 97 1.57 13.71 -9.18
C GLY A 97 1.52 13.34 -7.68
N ALA A 98 0.43 12.72 -7.22
CA ALA A 98 0.12 12.43 -5.82
C ALA A 98 0.11 13.67 -4.91
N GLN A 99 -0.19 14.86 -5.44
CA GLN A 99 -0.10 16.11 -4.68
C GLN A 99 -1.37 16.47 -3.92
N CYS A 100 -2.56 16.12 -4.43
CA CYS A 100 -3.84 16.64 -3.95
C CYS A 100 -4.68 15.55 -3.27
N ARG A 101 -5.68 15.96 -2.47
CA ARG A 101 -6.51 15.03 -1.65
C ARG A 101 -7.92 14.87 -2.16
N THR A 102 -8.54 15.95 -2.62
CA THR A 102 -9.96 15.94 -2.98
C THR A 102 -10.19 16.64 -4.30
N PHE A 103 -11.04 16.06 -5.15
CA PHE A 103 -11.59 16.71 -6.33
C PHE A 103 -13.07 17.02 -6.10
N THR A 104 -13.47 18.26 -6.40
CA THR A 104 -14.87 18.69 -6.33
C THR A 104 -15.29 19.43 -7.59
N ALA A 105 -16.56 19.29 -7.97
CA ALA A 105 -17.19 19.99 -9.09
C ALA A 105 -18.71 19.91 -8.98
N ARG A 106 -19.42 20.73 -9.76
CA ARG A 106 -20.83 20.51 -10.13
C ARG A 106 -20.86 20.15 -11.61
N VAL A 107 -21.52 19.05 -11.95
CA VAL A 107 -21.56 18.54 -13.32
C VAL A 107 -22.97 18.46 -13.88
N GLY A 108 -23.09 18.68 -15.20
CA GLY A 108 -24.33 18.51 -15.95
C GLY A 108 -24.22 19.03 -17.38
N VAL A 109 -25.25 18.77 -18.18
CA VAL A 109 -25.41 19.34 -19.53
C VAL A 109 -25.56 20.86 -19.39
N ASP A 110 -24.80 21.64 -20.16
CA ASP A 110 -24.88 23.09 -20.13
C ASP A 110 -26.26 23.56 -20.67
N ASP A 111 -26.85 24.55 -20.01
CA ASP A 111 -28.18 25.09 -20.31
C ASP A 111 -28.27 25.66 -21.76
N GLU A 112 -27.15 26.02 -22.41
CA GLU A 112 -27.10 26.47 -23.80
C GLU A 112 -27.42 25.37 -24.81
N SER A 113 -27.25 24.09 -24.42
CA SER A 113 -27.46 22.93 -25.30
C SER A 113 -28.94 22.64 -25.60
N GLY A 114 -29.86 23.37 -24.98
CA GLY A 114 -31.30 23.17 -25.12
C GLY A 114 -31.81 21.91 -24.40
N ALA A 115 -33.03 21.47 -24.72
CA ALA A 115 -33.73 20.40 -23.98
C ALA A 115 -33.46 18.98 -24.49
N SER A 116 -32.76 18.81 -25.62
CA SER A 116 -32.37 17.49 -26.11
C SER A 116 -31.02 17.10 -25.55
N GLY A 117 -30.86 15.82 -25.16
CA GLY A 117 -29.57 15.26 -24.81
C GLY A 117 -29.45 14.66 -23.42
N SER A 118 -28.44 13.80 -23.28
CA SER A 118 -27.91 13.38 -22.00
C SER A 118 -26.40 13.19 -22.06
N ALA A 119 -25.74 13.34 -20.93
CA ALA A 119 -24.32 13.08 -20.75
C ALA A 119 -24.08 12.33 -19.44
N THR A 120 -23.08 11.46 -19.42
CA THR A 120 -22.62 10.77 -18.21
C THR A 120 -21.24 11.30 -17.85
N PHE A 121 -21.07 11.72 -16.59
CA PHE A 121 -19.81 12.24 -16.08
C PHE A 121 -19.14 11.18 -15.23
N LYS A 122 -17.88 10.88 -15.54
CA LYS A 122 -17.05 9.97 -14.76
C LYS A 122 -15.76 10.67 -14.35
N VAL A 123 -15.34 10.41 -13.12
CA VAL A 123 -14.00 10.80 -12.64
C VAL A 123 -13.20 9.54 -12.45
N LEU A 124 -12.04 9.47 -13.10
CA LEU A 124 -11.10 8.37 -12.92
C LEU A 124 -9.82 8.91 -12.29
N VAL A 125 -9.26 8.18 -11.32
CA VAL A 125 -7.94 8.43 -10.74
C VAL A 125 -7.06 7.23 -11.11
N ASP A 126 -5.94 7.45 -11.79
CA ASP A 126 -5.07 6.36 -12.28
C ASP A 126 -5.86 5.30 -13.08
N ASN A 127 -6.72 5.80 -13.98
CA ASN A 127 -7.66 5.00 -14.78
C ASN A 127 -8.70 4.19 -14.00
N ARG A 128 -8.76 4.34 -12.67
CA ARG A 128 -9.80 3.74 -11.82
C ARG A 128 -10.99 4.70 -11.68
N PRO A 129 -12.23 4.31 -12.03
CA PRO A 129 -13.40 5.14 -11.78
C PRO A 129 -13.63 5.29 -10.27
N VAL A 130 -13.73 6.54 -9.81
CA VAL A 130 -14.05 6.93 -8.44
C VAL A 130 -15.38 7.69 -8.33
N PHE A 131 -15.96 8.08 -9.47
CA PHE A 131 -17.26 8.72 -9.58
C PHE A 131 -17.94 8.35 -10.89
N ASP A 132 -19.26 8.18 -10.83
CA ASP A 132 -20.15 8.08 -11.99
C ASP A 132 -21.46 8.81 -11.64
N SER A 133 -21.87 9.78 -12.47
CA SER A 133 -23.11 10.52 -12.25
C SER A 133 -24.38 9.73 -12.62
N GLY A 134 -24.23 8.66 -13.40
CA GLY A 134 -25.27 8.16 -14.29
C GLY A 134 -25.62 9.17 -15.39
N PRO A 135 -26.55 8.82 -16.31
CA PRO A 135 -27.00 9.74 -17.34
C PRO A 135 -27.71 10.96 -16.75
N LEU A 136 -27.23 12.16 -17.06
CA LEU A 136 -27.86 13.44 -16.71
C LEU A 136 -28.49 14.06 -17.94
N LYS A 137 -29.77 14.44 -17.85
CA LYS A 137 -30.48 15.21 -18.88
C LYS A 137 -30.32 16.71 -18.64
N ALA A 138 -30.64 17.52 -19.64
CA ALA A 138 -30.74 18.97 -19.50
C ALA A 138 -31.59 19.36 -18.26
N GLY A 139 -31.10 20.32 -17.48
CA GLY A 139 -31.74 20.75 -16.24
C GLY A 139 -31.43 19.89 -14.99
N ALA A 140 -30.68 18.79 -15.12
CA ALA A 140 -30.19 18.01 -13.98
C ALA A 140 -28.72 18.33 -13.68
N ALA A 141 -28.36 18.29 -12.39
CA ALA A 141 -26.99 18.50 -11.92
C ALA A 141 -26.60 17.45 -10.88
N ARG A 142 -25.31 17.13 -10.80
CA ARG A 142 -24.75 16.29 -9.73
C ARG A 142 -23.54 16.96 -9.12
N ALA A 143 -23.41 16.90 -7.80
CA ALA A 143 -22.20 17.30 -7.11
C ALA A 143 -21.18 16.16 -7.12
N VAL A 144 -19.93 16.50 -7.42
CA VAL A 144 -18.77 15.62 -7.34
C VAL A 144 -18.01 15.99 -6.08
N ASN A 145 -17.72 14.99 -5.24
CA ASN A 145 -16.81 15.10 -4.11
C ASN A 145 -16.12 13.76 -3.92
N VAL A 146 -14.89 13.64 -4.43
CA VAL A 146 -14.15 12.38 -4.44
C VAL A 146 -12.75 12.53 -3.90
N ASN A 147 -12.29 11.48 -3.22
CA ASN A 147 -10.91 11.37 -2.75
C ASN A 147 -9.99 11.03 -3.94
N VAL A 148 -8.97 11.86 -4.17
CA VAL A 148 -7.92 11.67 -5.19
C VAL A 148 -6.54 11.50 -4.57
N GLU A 149 -6.47 11.35 -3.24
CA GLU A 149 -5.25 11.24 -2.46
C GLU A 149 -4.37 10.08 -2.93
N GLY A 150 -3.10 10.39 -3.21
CA GLY A 150 -2.11 9.45 -3.75
C GLY A 150 -2.25 9.14 -5.23
N GLY A 151 -3.20 9.75 -5.96
CA GLY A 151 -3.36 9.55 -7.40
C GLY A 151 -2.31 10.27 -8.24
N GLU A 152 -1.78 9.65 -9.28
CA GLU A 152 -0.85 10.30 -10.23
C GLU A 152 -1.58 11.05 -11.34
N THR A 153 -2.76 10.56 -11.76
CA THR A 153 -3.55 11.12 -12.85
C THR A 153 -5.02 11.29 -12.48
N LEU A 154 -5.67 12.30 -13.05
CA LEU A 154 -7.10 12.56 -12.96
C LEU A 154 -7.67 12.67 -14.37
N ASN A 155 -8.59 11.77 -14.73
CA ASN A 155 -9.35 11.89 -15.97
C ASN A 155 -10.78 12.34 -15.66
N LEU A 156 -11.17 13.45 -16.28
CA LEU A 156 -12.54 13.97 -16.30
C LEU A 156 -13.17 13.52 -17.62
N VAL A 157 -14.04 12.53 -17.55
CA VAL A 157 -14.64 11.89 -18.72
C VAL A 157 -16.10 12.30 -18.83
N VAL A 158 -16.49 12.74 -20.01
CA VAL A 158 -17.88 12.96 -20.39
C VAL A 158 -18.21 12.00 -21.52
N GLU A 159 -19.12 11.07 -21.26
CA GLU A 159 -19.66 10.18 -22.29
C GLU A 159 -20.93 10.80 -22.89
N GLY A 160 -21.06 10.70 -24.22
CA GLY A 160 -22.29 11.10 -24.91
C GLY A 160 -23.43 10.13 -24.62
N GLY A 161 -24.65 10.65 -24.49
CA GLY A 161 -25.88 9.87 -24.38
C GLY A 161 -26.66 9.83 -25.69
N SER A 162 -27.99 9.69 -25.61
CA SER A 162 -28.87 9.80 -26.78
C SER A 162 -29.11 11.27 -27.18
N GLY A 163 -28.93 11.58 -28.46
CA GLY A 163 -29.10 12.94 -29.02
C GLY A 163 -27.89 13.40 -29.84
N PRO A 164 -27.92 14.65 -30.37
CA PRO A 164 -26.76 15.27 -31.03
C PRO A 164 -25.60 15.53 -30.04
N GLU A 165 -24.48 16.09 -30.51
CA GLU A 165 -23.40 16.51 -29.61
C GLU A 165 -23.91 17.56 -28.62
N HIS A 166 -23.61 17.40 -27.33
CA HIS A 166 -24.08 18.30 -26.26
C HIS A 166 -22.89 18.92 -25.54
N HIS A 167 -23.03 20.20 -25.17
CA HIS A 167 -22.06 20.86 -24.32
C HIS A 167 -22.33 20.50 -22.86
N ALA A 168 -21.25 20.28 -22.13
CA ALA A 168 -21.23 19.74 -20.79
C ALA A 168 -20.22 20.51 -19.95
N ASP A 169 -20.56 20.69 -18.68
CA ASP A 169 -19.80 21.55 -17.79
C ASP A 169 -19.26 20.78 -16.60
N TRP A 170 -17.98 21.01 -16.30
CA TRP A 170 -17.37 20.78 -14.99
C TRP A 170 -17.29 22.13 -14.26
N ALA A 171 -18.44 22.57 -13.72
CA ALA A 171 -18.57 23.83 -13.00
C ALA A 171 -17.86 23.79 -11.63
N ASP A 172 -17.18 24.89 -11.28
CA ASP A 172 -16.38 25.05 -10.06
C ASP A 172 -15.38 23.91 -9.81
N ALA A 173 -14.88 23.29 -10.89
CA ALA A 173 -13.95 22.16 -10.83
C ALA A 173 -12.62 22.55 -10.17
N LYS A 174 -12.30 21.91 -9.05
CA LYS A 174 -11.11 22.21 -8.26
C LYS A 174 -10.55 20.99 -7.53
N LEU A 175 -9.26 21.07 -7.27
CA LEU A 175 -8.50 20.18 -6.39
C LEU A 175 -8.18 20.89 -5.08
N ASP A 176 -8.35 20.19 -3.97
CA ASP A 176 -8.07 20.71 -2.63
C ASP A 176 -7.04 19.82 -1.89
N GLY A 177 -6.37 20.41 -0.90
CA GLY A 177 -5.36 19.72 -0.09
C GLY A 177 -4.04 19.45 -0.81
N CYS A 178 -3.73 20.22 -1.86
CA CYS A 178 -2.53 20.04 -2.67
C CYS A 178 -1.24 20.41 -1.91
N VAL A 179 -0.18 19.63 -2.10
CA VAL A 179 1.15 19.88 -1.54
C VAL A 179 2.21 20.12 -2.61
N VAL A 180 3.25 20.88 -2.26
CA VAL A 180 4.48 20.98 -3.04
C VAL A 180 5.55 20.08 -2.42
N TYR A 181 6.16 19.24 -3.24
CA TYR A 181 7.20 18.31 -2.83
C TYR A 181 8.59 18.93 -2.94
N LYS A 182 9.44 18.64 -1.95
CA LYS A 182 10.88 18.83 -2.00
C LYS A 182 11.54 17.60 -2.63
N ALA A 183 12.74 17.80 -3.18
CA ALA A 183 13.59 16.72 -3.66
C ALA A 183 13.97 15.75 -2.52
N PRO A 184 14.37 14.51 -2.84
CA PRO A 184 14.83 13.54 -1.85
C PRO A 184 15.99 14.05 -1.00
N ILE A 185 16.09 13.56 0.24
CA ILE A 185 17.16 13.93 1.17
C ILE A 185 17.88 12.72 1.76
N GLU A 186 19.16 12.91 2.11
CA GLU A 186 19.93 11.99 2.95
C GLU A 186 20.19 12.63 4.32
N VAL A 187 19.76 11.96 5.38
CA VAL A 187 19.91 12.37 6.77
C VAL A 187 21.25 11.86 7.29
N MET A 188 22.22 12.75 7.37
CA MET A 188 23.55 12.50 7.92
C MET A 188 23.63 12.90 9.39
N PRO A 189 24.65 12.47 10.14
CA PRO A 189 24.86 12.93 11.50
C PRO A 189 24.95 14.47 11.58
N TYR A 190 24.23 15.06 12.54
CA TYR A 190 24.19 16.50 12.75
C TYR A 190 24.06 16.83 14.24
N GLY A 191 25.01 17.62 14.75
CA GLY A 191 25.06 17.96 16.19
C GLY A 191 25.13 16.74 17.09
N SER A 192 24.71 16.89 18.35
CA SER A 192 24.66 15.81 19.35
C SER A 192 23.24 15.34 19.71
N GLY A 193 22.21 16.02 19.20
CA GLY A 193 20.81 15.77 19.56
C GLY A 193 20.02 14.96 18.53
N PRO A 194 18.72 14.71 18.78
CA PRO A 194 17.81 14.13 17.80
C PRO A 194 17.66 14.99 16.55
N ILE A 195 17.48 14.36 15.40
CA ILE A 195 17.20 15.02 14.12
C ILE A 195 15.71 14.91 13.83
N THR A 196 15.04 16.04 13.59
CA THR A 196 13.62 16.08 13.22
C THR A 196 13.45 16.48 11.76
N ILE A 197 12.71 15.67 11.00
CA ILE A 197 12.38 15.91 9.59
C ILE A 197 10.87 16.14 9.47
N SER A 198 10.49 17.19 8.75
CA SER A 198 9.08 17.52 8.46
C SER A 198 8.92 18.16 7.08
N GLY A 199 7.67 18.22 6.59
CA GLY A 199 7.35 18.70 5.26
C GLY A 199 7.28 17.59 4.22
N ASN A 200 7.13 17.96 2.95
CA ASN A 200 6.76 17.00 1.91
C ASN A 200 7.95 16.66 1.01
N TYR A 201 8.17 15.38 0.72
CA TYR A 201 9.30 14.89 -0.06
C TYR A 201 8.84 13.89 -1.12
N ARG A 202 9.41 13.95 -2.32
CA ARG A 202 9.12 13.00 -3.40
C ARG A 202 10.39 12.50 -4.06
N SER A 203 10.41 11.20 -4.39
CA SER A 203 11.42 10.61 -5.27
C SER A 203 10.78 9.96 -6.49
N ASP A 204 11.14 10.43 -7.68
CA ASP A 204 10.73 9.80 -8.95
C ASP A 204 11.73 8.75 -9.45
N ASP A 205 12.84 8.55 -8.74
CA ASP A 205 13.81 7.50 -9.03
C ASP A 205 13.49 6.27 -8.15
N PRO A 206 13.19 5.09 -8.75
CA PRO A 206 12.83 3.88 -8.01
C PRO A 206 13.97 3.26 -7.17
N ASP A 207 15.20 3.75 -7.33
CA ASP A 207 16.38 3.34 -6.55
C ASP A 207 16.77 4.35 -5.46
N VAL A 208 16.15 5.54 -5.46
CA VAL A 208 16.41 6.59 -4.46
C VAL A 208 15.20 6.74 -3.54
N PRO A 209 15.36 6.59 -2.21
CA PRO A 209 14.25 6.83 -1.30
C PRO A 209 13.98 8.33 -1.13
N ALA A 210 12.74 8.71 -0.79
CA ALA A 210 12.41 10.12 -0.51
C ALA A 210 13.18 10.65 0.71
N ILE A 211 13.35 9.81 1.75
CA ILE A 211 14.20 10.09 2.92
C ILE A 211 15.13 8.90 3.16
N LYS A 212 16.43 9.11 2.99
CA LYS A 212 17.47 8.13 3.33
C LYS A 212 18.08 8.44 4.70
N ILE A 213 18.15 7.47 5.60
CA ILE A 213 18.73 7.63 6.94
C ILE A 213 20.13 7.02 6.96
N SER A 214 21.14 7.85 7.24
CA SER A 214 22.57 7.50 7.24
C SER A 214 23.24 7.89 8.56
N THR A 215 22.53 7.79 9.68
CA THR A 215 22.99 8.13 11.03
C THR A 215 22.40 7.21 12.09
N THR A 216 23.13 7.00 13.18
CA THR A 216 22.67 6.30 14.39
C THR A 216 21.93 7.23 15.36
N GLN A 217 21.99 8.55 15.16
CA GLN A 217 21.26 9.50 15.99
C GLN A 217 19.75 9.22 15.94
N PRO A 218 18.99 9.52 17.01
CA PRO A 218 17.53 9.49 16.95
C PRO A 218 17.00 10.38 15.83
N VAL A 219 16.22 9.80 14.91
CA VAL A 219 15.57 10.50 13.81
C VAL A 219 14.06 10.43 14.00
N VAL A 220 13.41 11.59 14.04
CA VAL A 220 11.96 11.75 14.11
C VAL A 220 11.46 12.33 12.79
N ILE A 221 10.75 11.54 12.00
CA ILE A 221 10.10 11.97 10.76
C ILE A 221 8.62 12.21 11.08
N GLN A 222 8.15 13.45 10.92
CA GLN A 222 6.81 13.81 11.34
C GLN A 222 6.11 14.86 10.49
N ASN A 223 4.78 14.85 10.51
CA ASN A 223 3.92 15.85 9.87
C ASN A 223 4.33 16.05 8.39
N CYS A 224 4.34 14.95 7.64
CA CYS A 224 4.95 14.87 6.34
C CYS A 224 4.04 14.21 5.30
N VAL A 225 4.24 14.58 4.03
CA VAL A 225 3.67 13.87 2.88
C VAL A 225 4.82 13.33 2.04
N LEU A 226 4.83 12.03 1.81
CA LEU A 226 5.87 11.33 1.08
C LEU A 226 5.27 10.65 -0.14
N ALA A 227 5.94 10.77 -1.29
CA ALA A 227 5.59 10.04 -2.49
C ALA A 227 6.85 9.44 -3.12
N GLY A 228 6.75 8.27 -3.74
CA GLY A 228 7.89 7.80 -4.51
C GLY A 228 7.70 6.51 -5.27
N ARG A 229 8.51 6.37 -6.32
CA ARG A 229 8.61 5.16 -7.16
C ARG A 229 9.41 4.04 -6.48
N GLY A 230 10.26 4.40 -5.51
CA GLY A 230 11.03 3.50 -4.66
C GLY A 230 10.57 3.55 -3.19
N HIS A 231 11.44 3.13 -2.26
CA HIS A 231 11.13 3.22 -0.83
C HIS A 231 10.86 4.67 -0.40
N LEU A 232 9.88 4.92 0.47
CA LEU A 232 9.66 6.29 0.94
C LEU A 232 10.70 6.69 1.99
N ILE A 233 10.92 5.80 2.96
CA ILE A 233 11.94 5.96 3.99
C ILE A 233 12.79 4.69 4.01
N SER A 234 14.11 4.83 3.95
CA SER A 234 15.01 3.69 4.15
C SER A 234 16.28 4.04 4.89
N THR A 235 16.89 3.06 5.54
CA THR A 235 18.26 3.17 6.04
C THR A 235 19.27 2.94 4.91
N ARG A 236 20.41 3.62 4.98
CA ARG A 236 21.55 3.32 4.12
C ARG A 236 22.03 1.89 4.34
N MET A 237 22.22 1.19 3.22
CA MET A 237 22.98 -0.05 3.15
C MET A 237 24.35 0.26 2.55
N GLN A 238 25.42 -0.25 3.18
CA GLN A 238 26.76 -0.21 2.59
C GLN A 238 27.42 -1.58 2.73
N GLY A 239 27.28 -2.41 1.71
CA GLY A 239 27.71 -3.82 1.79
C GLY A 239 26.95 -4.55 2.90
N SER A 240 27.67 -5.24 3.79
CA SER A 240 27.08 -5.93 4.95
C SER A 240 26.84 -5.04 6.17
N PHE A 241 27.18 -3.74 6.11
CA PHE A 241 27.06 -2.82 7.24
C PHE A 241 25.69 -2.13 7.27
N THR A 242 25.06 -2.12 8.44
CA THR A 242 23.76 -1.47 8.71
C THR A 242 23.94 -0.23 9.59
N THR A 243 23.06 0.76 9.41
CA THR A 243 23.18 2.08 10.05
C THR A 243 22.80 2.08 11.54
N GLN A 244 22.23 0.99 12.09
CA GLN A 244 21.74 0.94 13.48
C GLN A 244 20.85 2.12 13.87
N ALA A 245 19.93 2.48 12.96
CA ALA A 245 19.14 3.69 13.10
C ALA A 245 18.11 3.61 14.25
N ASN A 246 17.89 4.76 14.88
CA ASN A 246 16.83 4.99 15.88
C ASN A 246 15.73 5.82 15.21
N VAL A 247 14.59 5.22 14.88
CA VAL A 247 13.62 5.82 13.96
C VAL A 247 12.24 5.92 14.59
N THR A 248 11.71 7.14 14.62
CA THR A 248 10.29 7.42 14.85
C THR A 248 9.68 8.02 13.59
N VAL A 249 8.59 7.43 13.09
CA VAL A 249 7.80 7.97 11.97
C VAL A 249 6.37 8.19 12.44
N GLN A 250 5.89 9.44 12.39
CA GLN A 250 4.56 9.76 12.90
C GLN A 250 3.80 10.83 12.14
N ASN A 251 2.47 10.72 12.07
CA ASN A 251 1.61 11.72 11.42
C ASN A 251 2.03 12.01 9.97
N CYS A 252 2.48 10.98 9.26
CA CYS A 252 2.90 11.10 7.87
C CYS A 252 1.93 10.36 6.94
N ARG A 253 1.79 10.89 5.72
CA ARG A 253 1.03 10.27 4.63
C ARG A 253 2.00 9.84 3.54
N GLY A 254 2.00 8.56 3.17
CA GLY A 254 2.92 7.97 2.20
C GLY A 254 2.22 7.33 1.01
N TYR A 255 2.66 7.66 -0.20
CA TYR A 255 2.09 7.13 -1.45
C TYR A 255 3.17 6.40 -2.25
N GLY A 256 2.99 5.09 -2.43
CA GLY A 256 3.80 4.30 -3.36
C GLY A 256 3.29 4.52 -4.77
N LEU A 257 4.19 4.94 -5.66
CA LEU A 257 3.89 5.17 -7.07
C LEU A 257 4.28 3.95 -7.90
N ASN A 258 3.73 3.84 -9.10
CA ASN A 258 4.21 2.83 -10.04
C ASN A 258 5.70 3.09 -10.31
N PRO A 259 6.60 2.10 -10.23
CA PRO A 259 8.02 2.35 -10.50
C PRO A 259 8.33 2.84 -11.93
N ASP A 260 7.41 2.61 -12.86
CA ASP A 260 7.59 2.86 -14.31
C ASP A 260 8.83 2.15 -14.88
N VAL A 261 9.18 1.03 -14.27
CA VAL A 261 10.27 0.16 -14.68
C VAL A 261 9.73 -1.25 -14.70
N ARG A 262 9.72 -1.86 -15.89
CA ARG A 262 9.18 -3.20 -16.08
C ARG A 262 9.80 -4.19 -15.08
N MET A 263 8.95 -5.03 -14.45
CA MET A 263 9.30 -6.01 -13.42
C MET A 263 9.72 -5.43 -12.05
N ARG A 264 9.62 -4.11 -11.85
CA ARG A 264 9.88 -3.47 -10.55
C ARG A 264 8.57 -3.30 -9.77
N GLU A 265 8.64 -3.53 -8.47
CA GLU A 265 7.57 -3.31 -7.50
C GLU A 265 7.64 -1.93 -6.84
N PRO A 266 6.53 -1.42 -6.28
CA PRO A 266 6.53 -0.24 -5.43
C PRO A 266 7.41 -0.43 -4.21
N GLY A 267 8.06 0.64 -3.78
CA GLY A 267 8.81 0.59 -2.54
C GLY A 267 7.93 0.51 -1.29
N ARG A 268 8.51 -0.07 -0.24
CA ARG A 268 8.06 0.03 1.16
C ARG A 268 7.84 1.49 1.60
N PHE A 269 6.84 1.72 2.45
CA PHE A 269 6.70 2.96 3.23
C PHE A 269 7.93 3.18 4.10
N LEU A 270 8.39 2.12 4.77
CA LEU A 270 9.57 2.12 5.62
C LEU A 270 10.35 0.82 5.43
N HIS A 271 11.62 0.91 5.03
CA HIS A 271 12.55 -0.22 4.92
C HIS A 271 13.74 0.00 5.85
N LEU A 272 13.78 -0.73 6.96
CA LEU A 272 14.87 -0.69 7.92
C LEU A 272 15.67 -1.99 7.92
N GLN A 273 16.99 -1.87 7.84
CA GLN A 273 17.91 -2.98 8.07
C GLN A 273 18.73 -2.73 9.32
N GLY A 274 18.63 -3.66 10.27
CA GLY A 274 19.29 -3.62 11.57
C GLY A 274 19.01 -2.34 12.37
N PRO A 275 17.75 -1.87 12.56
CA PRO A 275 17.50 -0.72 13.41
C PRO A 275 17.67 -1.06 14.89
N ALA A 276 17.96 -0.05 15.71
CA ALA A 276 18.10 -0.18 17.17
C ALA A 276 16.78 0.08 17.91
N ASN A 277 15.98 1.05 17.45
CA ASN A 277 14.66 1.38 17.99
C ASN A 277 13.73 1.81 16.84
N VAL A 278 12.49 1.31 16.85
CA VAL A 278 11.50 1.60 15.82
C VAL A 278 10.16 1.99 16.44
N THR A 279 9.64 3.15 16.06
CA THR A 279 8.26 3.54 16.33
C THR A 279 7.63 4.07 15.06
N VAL A 280 6.54 3.46 14.62
CA VAL A 280 5.76 3.86 13.44
C VAL A 280 4.33 4.04 13.90
N GLN A 281 3.89 5.29 14.03
CA GLN A 281 2.57 5.56 14.61
C GLN A 281 1.76 6.59 13.86
N ASN A 282 0.45 6.42 13.81
CA ASN A 282 -0.46 7.46 13.29
C ASN A 282 -0.10 7.88 11.86
N ASN A 283 0.31 6.94 11.00
CA ASN A 283 0.62 7.20 9.60
C ASN A 283 -0.48 6.69 8.69
N PHE A 284 -0.61 7.30 7.51
CA PHE A 284 -1.38 6.75 6.40
C PHE A 284 -0.43 6.28 5.31
N MET A 285 -0.63 5.09 4.76
CA MET A 285 0.13 4.58 3.62
C MET A 285 -0.80 3.99 2.56
N LYS A 286 -0.55 4.32 1.30
CA LYS A 286 -1.34 3.83 0.16
C LYS A 286 -0.42 3.32 -0.94
N GLN A 287 -0.69 2.13 -1.50
CA GLN A 287 0.06 1.56 -2.63
C GLN A 287 1.58 1.39 -2.41
N THR A 288 2.02 1.44 -1.15
CA THR A 288 3.40 1.10 -0.78
C THR A 288 3.53 -0.41 -0.55
N GLY A 289 4.75 -0.92 -0.50
CA GLY A 289 5.02 -2.27 -0.02
C GLY A 289 4.92 -2.44 1.51
N GLY A 290 4.41 -1.45 2.26
CA GLY A 290 4.26 -1.48 3.72
C GLY A 290 5.56 -1.26 4.50
N ILE A 291 5.67 -1.87 5.68
CA ILE A 291 6.79 -1.69 6.62
C ILE A 291 7.62 -2.97 6.66
N TYR A 292 8.93 -2.85 6.46
CA TYR A 292 9.88 -3.94 6.58
C TYR A 292 10.95 -3.61 7.61
N VAL A 293 11.11 -4.50 8.59
CA VAL A 293 12.15 -4.43 9.61
C VAL A 293 12.95 -5.73 9.58
N GLN A 294 14.21 -5.61 9.20
CA GLN A 294 15.17 -6.70 9.28
C GLN A 294 16.02 -6.57 10.53
N GLY A 295 16.07 -7.63 11.34
CA GLY A 295 16.99 -7.77 12.46
C GLY A 295 18.30 -8.46 12.07
N GLY A 296 18.91 -9.11 13.05
CA GLY A 296 20.14 -9.89 12.90
C GLY A 296 20.67 -10.35 14.26
N GLN A 297 21.54 -11.36 14.27
CA GLN A 297 22.14 -11.89 15.51
C GLN A 297 23.00 -10.87 16.24
N ASP A 298 23.76 -10.06 15.50
CA ASP A 298 24.71 -9.11 16.07
C ASP A 298 24.11 -7.71 16.31
N ASN A 299 22.79 -7.56 16.07
CA ASN A 299 22.13 -6.26 16.10
C ASN A 299 20.71 -6.38 16.70
N PRO A 300 20.60 -6.50 18.03
CA PRO A 300 19.33 -6.68 18.69
C PRO A 300 18.49 -5.39 18.64
N LEU A 301 17.26 -5.52 18.14
CA LEU A 301 16.25 -4.47 18.19
C LEU A 301 15.77 -4.34 19.64
N ALA A 302 15.94 -3.15 20.23
CA ALA A 302 15.57 -2.91 21.63
C ALA A 302 14.09 -2.54 21.81
N HIS A 303 13.50 -1.86 20.82
CA HIS A 303 12.11 -1.37 20.87
C HIS A 303 11.43 -1.47 19.50
N LEU A 304 10.19 -1.94 19.47
CA LEU A 304 9.36 -1.99 18.27
C LEU A 304 7.91 -1.65 18.59
N GLN A 305 7.42 -0.56 18.01
CA GLN A 305 6.00 -0.23 17.99
C GLN A 305 5.55 0.14 16.58
N ILE A 306 4.52 -0.54 16.09
CA ILE A 306 3.83 -0.22 14.83
C ILE A 306 2.35 -0.10 15.17
N VAL A 307 1.92 1.12 15.51
CA VAL A 307 0.63 1.33 16.15
C VAL A 307 -0.21 2.39 15.48
N ARG A 308 -1.53 2.20 15.43
CA ARG A 308 -2.47 3.25 14.98
C ARG A 308 -2.22 3.74 13.56
N ASN A 309 -1.67 2.92 12.68
CA ASN A 309 -1.47 3.28 11.28
C ASN A 309 -2.67 2.85 10.43
N ARG A 310 -2.91 3.55 9.33
CA ARG A 310 -3.87 3.19 8.29
C ARG A 310 -3.14 2.83 7.01
N ALA A 311 -3.43 1.66 6.45
CA ALA A 311 -2.88 1.19 5.19
C ALA A 311 -4.01 0.88 4.20
N LEU A 312 -3.85 1.33 2.95
CA LEU A 312 -4.78 1.05 1.86
C LEU A 312 -4.02 0.49 0.64
N ASN A 313 -4.39 -0.71 0.21
CA ASN A 313 -3.84 -1.37 -0.98
C ASN A 313 -2.31 -1.55 -0.89
N ILE A 314 -1.83 -2.34 0.07
CA ILE A 314 -0.40 -2.71 0.16
C ILE A 314 -0.02 -3.54 -1.05
N ASP A 315 1.00 -3.10 -1.79
CA ASP A 315 1.18 -3.53 -3.17
C ASP A 315 2.56 -4.12 -3.45
N GLY A 316 2.56 -5.36 -3.94
CA GLY A 316 3.70 -6.09 -4.48
C GLY A 316 3.53 -6.45 -5.96
N ARG A 317 2.52 -5.90 -6.66
CA ARG A 317 2.43 -6.00 -8.12
C ARG A 317 3.68 -5.39 -8.75
N ARG A 318 4.08 -5.95 -9.89
CA ARG A 318 5.20 -5.44 -10.68
C ARG A 318 4.70 -4.58 -11.83
N SER A 319 5.41 -3.48 -12.07
CA SER A 319 5.16 -2.55 -13.16
C SER A 319 5.38 -3.23 -14.51
N ASP A 320 4.60 -2.82 -15.51
CA ASP A 320 4.83 -3.16 -16.92
C ASP A 320 5.87 -2.25 -17.61
N GLY A 321 6.26 -1.14 -16.97
CA GLY A 321 7.19 -0.14 -17.50
C GLY A 321 6.53 0.95 -18.35
N GLU A 322 5.20 0.99 -18.41
CA GLU A 322 4.40 1.95 -19.19
C GLU A 322 3.29 2.57 -18.32
N GLY A 323 3.57 2.77 -17.02
CA GLY A 323 2.63 3.27 -16.02
C GLY A 323 1.56 2.27 -15.54
N GLY A 324 1.53 1.04 -16.04
CA GLY A 324 0.58 -0.02 -15.67
C GLY A 324 1.20 -1.16 -14.85
N TRP A 325 0.42 -2.23 -14.67
CA TRP A 325 0.80 -3.40 -13.87
C TRP A 325 0.81 -4.65 -14.74
N LEU A 326 1.78 -5.53 -14.49
CA LEU A 326 1.79 -6.86 -15.10
C LEU A 326 0.64 -7.72 -14.58
N THR A 327 -0.08 -8.35 -15.49
CA THR A 327 -1.14 -9.32 -15.19
C THR A 327 -0.59 -10.73 -15.33
N PRO A 328 -0.29 -11.45 -14.24
CA PRO A 328 0.20 -12.83 -14.32
C PRO A 328 -0.91 -13.81 -14.70
N GLY A 329 -0.54 -14.89 -15.40
CA GLY A 329 -1.38 -16.05 -15.68
C GLY A 329 -1.06 -17.25 -14.77
N PRO A 330 -1.83 -18.35 -14.87
CA PRO A 330 -1.75 -19.48 -13.93
C PRO A 330 -0.41 -20.22 -13.87
N SER A 331 0.36 -20.22 -14.96
CA SER A 331 1.67 -20.89 -15.04
C SER A 331 2.84 -20.04 -14.53
N ASP A 332 2.58 -18.81 -14.06
CA ASP A 332 3.60 -17.84 -13.67
C ASP A 332 4.04 -17.98 -12.21
N MET A 333 4.28 -19.21 -11.78
CA MET A 333 4.08 -19.66 -10.39
C MET A 333 5.16 -19.34 -9.36
N GLN A 334 6.21 -18.56 -9.63
CA GLN A 334 7.19 -18.31 -8.56
C GLN A 334 7.68 -16.87 -8.34
N GLU A 335 7.77 -15.97 -9.33
CA GLU A 335 8.31 -14.62 -9.06
C GLU A 335 7.80 -13.51 -10.02
N LYS A 336 6.49 -13.42 -10.28
CA LYS A 336 5.91 -12.23 -10.96
C LYS A 336 5.43 -11.13 -10.01
N PHE A 337 5.57 -11.35 -8.71
CA PHE A 337 5.19 -10.41 -7.66
C PHE A 337 6.30 -10.34 -6.63
N PHE A 338 6.43 -9.19 -5.99
CA PHE A 338 7.23 -9.02 -4.80
C PHE A 338 6.37 -9.36 -3.58
N ARG A 339 6.93 -10.05 -2.58
CA ARG A 339 6.23 -10.32 -1.33
C ARG A 339 6.18 -9.04 -0.50
N ALA A 340 5.12 -8.27 -0.69
CA ALA A 340 4.80 -7.09 0.10
C ALA A 340 3.94 -7.49 1.31
N GLN A 341 4.13 -6.79 2.43
CA GLN A 341 3.38 -7.00 3.66
C GLN A 341 3.11 -5.63 4.27
N PHE A 342 1.95 -5.45 4.93
CA PHE A 342 1.77 -4.24 5.73
C PHE A 342 2.86 -4.15 6.80
N VAL A 343 3.15 -5.27 7.48
CA VAL A 343 4.33 -5.42 8.35
C VAL A 343 5.03 -6.74 8.07
N GLN A 344 6.33 -6.67 7.81
CA GLN A 344 7.23 -7.82 7.81
C GLN A 344 8.31 -7.61 8.86
N LEU A 345 8.35 -8.50 9.85
CA LEU A 345 9.53 -8.70 10.68
C LEU A 345 10.34 -9.85 10.10
N ASN A 346 11.62 -9.62 9.86
CA ASN A 346 12.54 -10.62 9.32
C ASN A 346 13.76 -10.72 10.23
N ASP A 347 13.98 -11.88 10.83
CA ASP A 347 15.13 -12.15 11.71
C ASP A 347 15.23 -11.19 12.93
N VAL A 348 14.09 -10.67 13.41
CA VAL A 348 14.03 -9.83 14.62
C VAL A 348 13.95 -10.76 15.83
N ARG A 349 15.00 -10.84 16.64
CA ARG A 349 15.11 -11.84 17.70
C ARG A 349 15.08 -11.22 19.09
N ALA A 350 14.38 -11.89 20.00
CA ALA A 350 14.32 -11.55 21.43
C ALA A 350 13.95 -10.09 21.70
N VAL A 351 13.06 -9.49 20.89
CA VAL A 351 12.60 -8.12 21.11
C VAL A 351 11.55 -8.12 22.23
N PRO A 352 11.80 -7.48 23.39
CA PRO A 352 10.85 -7.48 24.49
C PRO A 352 9.68 -6.55 24.16
N ASP A 353 8.46 -7.01 24.46
CA ASP A 353 7.23 -6.20 24.43
C ASP A 353 6.99 -5.45 23.11
N ALA A 354 7.47 -5.98 21.99
CA ALA A 354 7.16 -5.46 20.66
C ALA A 354 5.66 -5.46 20.42
N GLU A 355 5.14 -4.42 19.78
CA GLU A 355 3.71 -4.24 19.58
C GLU A 355 3.37 -3.85 18.13
N ILE A 356 2.42 -4.59 17.56
CA ILE A 356 1.75 -4.25 16.31
C ILE A 356 0.26 -4.15 16.63
N ALA A 357 -0.25 -2.94 16.87
CA ALA A 357 -1.59 -2.77 17.43
C ALA A 357 -2.40 -1.61 16.87
N TRP A 358 -3.73 -1.77 16.90
CA TRP A 358 -4.66 -0.71 16.52
C TRP A 358 -4.46 -0.19 15.08
N ASN A 359 -3.90 -0.99 14.18
CA ASN A 359 -3.75 -0.62 12.78
C ASN A 359 -5.01 -0.99 11.99
N ARG A 360 -5.34 -0.19 10.97
CA ARG A 360 -6.38 -0.49 9.97
C ARG A 360 -5.71 -0.77 8.63
N VAL A 361 -5.85 -1.97 8.12
CA VAL A 361 -5.28 -2.40 6.84
C VAL A 361 -6.42 -2.84 5.93
N GLU A 362 -6.55 -2.21 4.78
CA GLU A 362 -7.58 -2.54 3.79
C GLU A 362 -6.91 -2.76 2.43
N ASN A 363 -7.14 -3.91 1.80
CA ASN A 363 -6.70 -4.19 0.45
C ASN A 363 -7.92 -4.49 -0.40
N GLU A 364 -8.12 -3.77 -1.48
CA GLU A 364 -9.26 -3.92 -2.37
C GLU A 364 -8.94 -4.92 -3.49
N PRO A 365 -9.85 -5.84 -3.84
CA PRO A 365 -9.63 -6.78 -4.93
C PRO A 365 -9.27 -6.07 -6.23
N GLY A 366 -8.15 -6.45 -6.85
CA GLY A 366 -7.72 -5.94 -8.15
C GLY A 366 -6.92 -4.63 -8.11
N TYR A 367 -6.74 -4.03 -6.93
CA TYR A 367 -6.04 -2.75 -6.78
C TYR A 367 -4.69 -2.85 -6.08
N SER A 368 -4.34 -4.03 -5.58
CA SER A 368 -3.05 -4.35 -4.99
C SER A 368 -2.82 -5.85 -5.02
N ARG A 369 -1.58 -6.26 -4.75
CA ARG A 369 -1.26 -7.62 -4.33
C ARG A 369 -0.40 -7.57 -3.09
N VAL A 370 -1.01 -7.72 -1.92
CA VAL A 370 -0.29 -8.03 -0.68
C VAL A 370 0.07 -9.51 -0.70
N GLU A 371 1.11 -9.92 0.03
CA GLU A 371 1.28 -11.31 0.41
C GLU A 371 0.53 -11.51 1.73
N ASP A 372 1.22 -11.52 2.86
CA ASP A 372 0.59 -11.48 4.18
C ASP A 372 0.46 -10.05 4.68
N ASN A 373 -0.64 -9.71 5.34
CA ASN A 373 -0.75 -8.38 5.93
C ASN A 373 0.28 -8.20 7.06
N ILE A 374 0.38 -9.16 7.98
CA ILE A 374 1.38 -9.16 9.04
C ILE A 374 2.13 -10.49 9.01
N SER A 375 3.44 -10.44 8.77
CA SER A 375 4.31 -11.61 8.76
C SER A 375 5.41 -11.50 9.82
N ILE A 376 5.44 -12.50 10.70
CA ILE A 376 6.49 -12.71 11.69
C ILE A 376 7.38 -13.83 11.17
N TYR A 377 8.40 -13.46 10.39
CA TYR A 377 9.31 -14.41 9.77
C TYR A 377 10.62 -14.52 10.55
N VAL A 378 10.95 -15.71 11.05
CA VAL A 378 12.20 -15.98 11.79
C VAL A 378 12.35 -14.99 12.96
N SER A 379 11.24 -14.58 13.58
CA SER A 379 11.22 -13.45 14.52
C SER A 379 10.58 -13.82 15.84
N SER A 380 11.06 -13.23 16.94
CA SER A 380 10.67 -13.64 18.29
C SER A 380 10.68 -12.54 19.33
N GLY A 381 9.74 -12.64 20.27
CA GLY A 381 9.82 -11.97 21.56
C GLY A 381 10.68 -12.75 22.55
N THR A 382 10.49 -12.50 23.85
CA THR A 382 11.12 -13.30 24.92
C THR A 382 10.07 -14.05 25.74
N PRO A 383 10.45 -15.07 26.52
CA PRO A 383 9.57 -15.59 27.57
C PRO A 383 9.09 -14.45 28.46
N GLY A 384 7.78 -14.35 28.69
CA GLY A 384 7.15 -13.28 29.49
C GLY A 384 6.90 -11.95 28.76
N HIS A 385 7.62 -11.69 27.65
CA HIS A 385 7.50 -10.45 26.86
C HIS A 385 7.37 -10.78 25.37
N PRO A 386 6.22 -11.35 24.94
CA PRO A 386 6.01 -11.75 23.56
C PRO A 386 5.89 -10.54 22.62
N ILE A 387 6.06 -10.78 21.32
CA ILE A 387 5.57 -9.84 20.29
C ILE A 387 4.03 -9.88 20.34
N ARG A 388 3.39 -8.75 20.66
CA ARG A 388 1.94 -8.61 20.72
C ARG A 388 1.38 -8.07 19.41
N ILE A 389 0.47 -8.80 18.80
CA ILE A 389 -0.29 -8.41 17.61
C ILE A 389 -1.75 -8.34 18.01
N GLN A 390 -2.26 -7.13 18.22
CA GLN A 390 -3.56 -6.97 18.88
C GLN A 390 -4.40 -5.80 18.39
N HIS A 391 -5.72 -5.96 18.43
CA HIS A 391 -6.67 -4.89 18.09
C HIS A 391 -6.48 -4.31 16.68
N ASN A 392 -5.89 -5.06 15.75
CA ASN A 392 -5.79 -4.64 14.36
C ASN A 392 -7.08 -5.01 13.60
N LEU A 393 -7.50 -4.13 12.69
CA LEU A 393 -8.47 -4.44 11.65
C LEU A 393 -7.71 -4.73 10.35
N ILE A 394 -7.87 -5.93 9.81
CA ILE A 394 -7.34 -6.33 8.51
C ILE A 394 -8.51 -6.74 7.64
N ARG A 395 -8.68 -6.09 6.48
CA ARG A 395 -9.69 -6.44 5.48
C ARG A 395 -9.04 -6.66 4.13
N GLY A 396 -9.13 -7.87 3.61
CA GLY A 396 -8.64 -8.19 2.27
C GLY A 396 -7.18 -8.62 2.22
N ALA A 397 -6.97 -9.65 1.41
CA ALA A 397 -5.68 -10.15 0.92
C ALA A 397 -6.06 -10.99 -0.30
N TYR A 398 -5.73 -10.53 -1.51
CA TYR A 398 -6.25 -11.11 -2.75
C TYR A 398 -5.13 -11.35 -3.75
N ALA A 399 -5.33 -12.36 -4.58
CA ALA A 399 -4.54 -12.55 -5.78
C ALA A 399 -4.64 -11.33 -6.72
N TYR A 400 -3.71 -11.25 -7.67
CA TYR A 400 -3.82 -10.32 -8.80
C TYR A 400 -3.50 -11.05 -10.10
N PRO A 401 -4.43 -11.13 -11.07
CA PRO A 401 -5.83 -10.69 -10.95
C PRO A 401 -6.59 -11.47 -9.83
N PRO A 402 -7.70 -10.92 -9.28
CA PRO A 402 -8.35 -11.47 -8.08
C PRO A 402 -8.87 -12.91 -8.19
N ASP A 403 -9.14 -13.38 -9.40
CA ASP A 403 -9.59 -14.75 -9.68
C ASP A 403 -8.43 -15.70 -10.04
N LEU A 404 -7.18 -15.27 -9.90
CA LEU A 404 -6.03 -16.13 -10.06
C LEU A 404 -5.95 -17.15 -8.91
N GLU A 405 -5.95 -18.43 -9.26
CA GLU A 405 -5.78 -19.54 -8.32
C GLU A 405 -4.34 -19.62 -7.78
N GLY A 406 -4.15 -20.27 -6.62
CA GLY A 406 -2.82 -20.55 -6.06
C GLY A 406 -2.20 -19.40 -5.26
N TYR A 407 -3.00 -18.43 -4.81
CA TYR A 407 -2.54 -17.34 -3.94
C TYR A 407 -2.29 -17.81 -2.50
N SER A 408 -1.12 -17.46 -1.96
CA SER A 408 -0.66 -17.89 -0.62
C SER A 408 -0.90 -16.88 0.50
N GLY A 409 -1.02 -15.59 0.16
CA GLY A 409 -1.06 -14.51 1.14
C GLY A 409 -2.34 -14.46 1.99
N GLY A 410 -2.28 -13.91 3.20
CA GLY A 410 -3.43 -13.81 4.10
C GLY A 410 -3.39 -12.66 5.10
N GLY A 411 -4.01 -12.88 6.25
CA GLY A 411 -4.05 -11.90 7.33
C GLY A 411 -2.75 -11.87 8.14
N ILE A 412 -2.68 -12.65 9.21
CA ILE A 412 -1.56 -12.66 10.17
C ILE A 412 -0.91 -14.04 10.14
N ILE A 413 0.41 -14.09 10.00
CA ILE A 413 1.15 -15.36 9.98
C ILE A 413 2.42 -15.32 10.83
N THR A 414 2.68 -16.43 11.54
CA THR A 414 4.02 -16.76 12.01
C THR A 414 4.64 -17.78 11.06
N ASP A 415 5.84 -17.47 10.57
CA ASP A 415 6.54 -18.28 9.59
C ASP A 415 8.06 -18.34 9.88
N GLY A 416 8.76 -19.30 9.28
CA GLY A 416 10.15 -19.63 9.59
C GLY A 416 10.32 -20.38 10.92
N CYS A 417 11.24 -21.34 10.95
CA CYS A 417 11.35 -22.30 12.05
C CYS A 417 11.60 -21.69 13.44
N VAL A 418 12.22 -20.52 13.52
CA VAL A 418 12.64 -19.93 14.81
C VAL A 418 11.67 -18.87 15.32
N SER A 419 10.53 -18.68 14.67
CA SER A 419 9.50 -17.76 15.16
C SER A 419 8.89 -18.25 16.47
N ARG A 420 8.87 -17.41 17.50
CA ARG A 420 8.44 -17.82 18.84
C ARG A 420 8.08 -16.67 19.77
N TYR A 421 7.31 -16.98 20.80
CA TYR A 421 6.86 -15.99 21.79
C TYR A 421 6.09 -14.85 21.10
N VAL A 422 4.99 -15.23 20.45
CA VAL A 422 4.11 -14.32 19.72
C VAL A 422 2.70 -14.47 20.27
N ASP A 423 2.06 -13.34 20.56
CA ASP A 423 0.72 -13.26 21.13
C ASP A 423 -0.20 -12.54 20.13
N ILE A 424 -1.13 -13.28 19.53
CA ILE A 424 -2.03 -12.81 18.47
C ILE A 424 -3.44 -12.81 19.01
N GLY A 425 -3.90 -11.67 19.51
CA GLY A 425 -5.24 -11.62 20.10
C GLY A 425 -6.02 -10.33 19.94
N ASN A 426 -7.34 -10.44 20.04
CA ASN A 426 -8.28 -9.32 19.87
C ASN A 426 -8.19 -8.64 18.49
N ASN A 427 -7.77 -9.36 17.43
CA ASN A 427 -7.77 -8.81 16.07
C ASN A 427 -9.09 -9.11 15.34
N THR A 428 -9.44 -8.23 14.41
CA THR A 428 -10.56 -8.41 13.48
C THR A 428 -9.98 -8.62 12.07
N VAL A 429 -10.04 -9.86 11.56
CA VAL A 429 -9.51 -10.25 10.24
C VAL A 429 -10.65 -10.65 9.33
N LEU A 430 -10.82 -9.90 8.23
CA LEU A 430 -11.99 -9.95 7.37
C LEU A 430 -11.59 -10.18 5.90
N GLU A 431 -12.33 -11.04 5.20
CA GLU A 431 -12.30 -11.17 3.74
C GLU A 431 -10.89 -11.39 3.12
N THR A 432 -9.97 -12.03 3.85
CA THR A 432 -8.70 -12.55 3.30
C THR A 432 -8.97 -13.80 2.48
N SER A 433 -8.30 -14.00 1.35
CA SER A 433 -8.70 -15.04 0.41
C SER A 433 -8.09 -16.42 0.67
N ASN A 434 -6.81 -16.50 1.10
CA ASN A 434 -6.20 -17.79 1.46
C ASN A 434 -6.42 -18.16 2.93
N HIS A 435 -6.00 -17.30 3.87
CA HIS A 435 -6.12 -17.56 5.31
C HIS A 435 -6.31 -16.28 6.13
N GLY A 436 -6.95 -16.42 7.30
CA GLY A 436 -7.10 -15.32 8.26
C GLY A 436 -5.90 -15.19 9.20
N ILE A 437 -5.73 -16.14 10.12
CA ILE A 437 -4.60 -16.18 11.07
C ILE A 437 -3.93 -17.55 11.04
N ALA A 438 -2.63 -17.58 10.89
CA ALA A 438 -1.88 -18.81 10.65
C ALA A 438 -0.65 -18.95 11.55
N ILE A 439 -0.45 -20.17 12.04
CA ILE A 439 0.86 -20.67 12.45
C ILE A 439 1.30 -21.64 11.36
N ALA A 440 2.04 -21.13 10.38
CA ALA A 440 2.73 -22.00 9.42
C ALA A 440 3.95 -22.64 10.08
N ASN A 441 4.67 -21.85 10.88
CA ASN A 441 5.80 -22.30 11.67
C ASN A 441 5.88 -21.50 12.99
N GLY A 442 6.39 -22.13 14.04
CA GLY A 442 6.75 -21.46 15.29
C GLY A 442 6.29 -22.18 16.55
N GLU A 443 6.82 -21.74 17.70
CA GLU A 443 6.54 -22.30 19.02
C GLU A 443 6.20 -21.22 20.05
N ASN A 444 5.39 -21.56 21.05
CA ASN A 444 4.90 -20.60 22.05
C ASN A 444 4.18 -19.41 21.39
N VAL A 445 3.33 -19.72 20.40
CA VAL A 445 2.44 -18.78 19.75
C VAL A 445 1.02 -18.97 20.29
N ALA A 446 0.40 -17.88 20.73
CA ALA A 446 -0.99 -17.87 21.16
C ALA A 446 -1.86 -17.14 20.14
N ILE A 447 -2.95 -17.78 19.69
CA ILE A 447 -4.01 -17.17 18.88
C ILE A 447 -5.27 -17.14 19.74
N HIS A 448 -5.73 -15.96 20.17
CA HIS A 448 -6.88 -15.90 21.05
C HIS A 448 -7.79 -14.68 20.91
N ASP A 449 -9.07 -14.85 21.23
CA ASP A 449 -10.03 -13.75 21.28
C ASP A 449 -10.11 -12.94 19.96
N ASN A 450 -9.77 -13.56 18.82
CA ASN A 450 -9.85 -12.93 17.50
C ASN A 450 -11.22 -13.16 16.85
N LEU A 451 -11.63 -12.22 16.01
CA LEU A 451 -12.75 -12.36 15.07
C LEU A 451 -12.20 -12.58 13.66
N VAL A 452 -12.46 -13.73 13.06
CA VAL A 452 -11.99 -14.08 11.71
C VAL A 452 -13.17 -14.46 10.82
N LEU A 453 -13.49 -13.58 9.86
CA LEU A 453 -14.64 -13.75 8.97
C LEU A 453 -14.23 -13.66 7.50
N GLY A 454 -14.78 -14.52 6.64
CA GLY A 454 -14.58 -14.42 5.20
C GLY A 454 -15.63 -15.19 4.42
N THR A 455 -16.18 -14.56 3.38
CA THR A 455 -17.16 -15.23 2.50
C THR A 455 -16.51 -16.17 1.48
N GLY A 456 -15.21 -15.98 1.20
CA GLY A 456 -14.50 -16.65 0.11
C GLY A 456 -14.90 -16.17 -1.28
N LEU A 457 -15.68 -15.09 -1.38
CA LEU A 457 -16.27 -14.61 -2.63
C LEU A 457 -15.97 -13.13 -2.93
N LEU A 458 -15.60 -12.86 -4.18
CA LEU A 458 -15.52 -11.53 -4.76
C LEU A 458 -16.91 -10.95 -5.07
N ALA A 459 -16.93 -9.66 -5.41
CA ALA A 459 -18.12 -9.05 -5.97
C ALA A 459 -18.55 -9.79 -7.24
N GLY A 460 -19.84 -10.08 -7.38
CA GLY A 460 -20.37 -10.92 -8.47
C GLY A 460 -20.32 -12.43 -8.20
N GLY A 461 -19.86 -12.87 -7.02
CA GLY A 461 -19.98 -14.27 -6.57
C GLY A 461 -18.90 -15.22 -7.09
N LYS A 462 -17.83 -14.70 -7.72
CA LYS A 462 -16.64 -15.50 -8.04
C LYS A 462 -15.86 -15.85 -6.78
N HIS A 463 -15.15 -16.98 -6.78
CA HIS A 463 -14.23 -17.35 -5.71
C HIS A 463 -13.05 -16.34 -5.64
N ALA A 464 -12.62 -16.01 -4.42
CA ALA A 464 -11.59 -15.00 -4.16
C ALA A 464 -10.14 -15.50 -4.26
N GLY A 465 -9.95 -16.78 -4.62
CA GLY A 465 -8.64 -17.41 -4.75
C GLY A 465 -8.02 -17.80 -3.39
N GLY A 466 -7.42 -18.98 -3.29
CA GLY A 466 -6.88 -19.53 -2.03
C GLY A 466 -7.59 -20.83 -1.62
N ALA A 467 -7.05 -21.54 -0.63
CA ALA A 467 -7.60 -22.85 -0.24
C ALA A 467 -7.47 -23.16 1.27
N ASP A 468 -6.81 -22.29 2.03
CA ASP A 468 -6.55 -22.52 3.44
C ASP A 468 -7.74 -22.13 4.34
N ASN A 469 -7.48 -22.15 5.65
CA ASN A 469 -8.49 -21.96 6.69
C ASN A 469 -8.50 -20.53 7.22
N GLY A 470 -9.62 -20.12 7.80
CA GLY A 470 -9.72 -18.88 8.58
C GLY A 470 -8.67 -18.84 9.67
N ILE A 471 -8.54 -19.91 10.45
CA ILE A 471 -7.41 -20.13 11.35
C ILE A 471 -6.77 -21.49 11.06
N TYR A 472 -5.45 -21.55 10.92
CA TYR A 472 -4.75 -22.83 10.92
C TYR A 472 -3.46 -22.86 11.74
N VAL A 473 -3.14 -24.06 12.23
CA VAL A 473 -1.83 -24.43 12.75
C VAL A 473 -1.35 -25.65 11.98
N ARG A 474 -0.28 -25.50 11.21
CA ARG A 474 0.22 -26.56 10.33
C ARG A 474 1.71 -26.83 10.54
N TRP A 475 2.13 -27.93 9.93
CA TRP A 475 3.40 -28.58 10.20
C TRP A 475 4.54 -28.11 9.30
N ALA A 476 5.68 -27.91 9.94
CA ALA A 476 6.99 -27.73 9.33
C ALA A 476 7.71 -29.06 9.17
N ARG A 477 7.81 -29.57 7.94
CA ARG A 477 8.49 -30.85 7.64
C ARG A 477 9.90 -30.98 8.23
N ASN A 478 10.59 -29.86 8.51
CA ASN A 478 11.99 -29.84 8.91
C ASN A 478 12.31 -29.05 10.22
N CYS A 479 11.38 -28.31 10.83
CA CYS A 479 11.73 -27.48 12.01
C CYS A 479 11.91 -28.28 13.30
N SER A 480 11.34 -29.48 13.40
CA SER A 480 11.56 -30.39 14.54
C SER A 480 13.03 -30.83 14.64
N GLN A 481 13.74 -30.91 13.51
CA GLN A 481 15.18 -31.17 13.46
C GLN A 481 16.01 -29.99 14.02
N MET A 482 15.40 -28.81 14.15
CA MET A 482 16.00 -27.61 14.74
C MET A 482 15.61 -27.42 16.22
N GLY A 483 15.02 -28.43 16.86
CA GLY A 483 14.68 -28.39 18.30
C GLY A 483 13.43 -27.59 18.66
N VAL A 484 12.62 -27.20 17.67
CA VAL A 484 11.40 -26.40 17.88
C VAL A 484 10.27 -27.29 18.40
N ASN A 485 9.71 -26.95 19.56
CA ASN A 485 8.57 -27.64 20.15
C ASN A 485 7.26 -26.98 19.74
N LEU A 486 6.73 -27.43 18.59
CA LEU A 486 5.45 -26.96 18.07
C LEU A 486 4.26 -27.23 19.01
N GLY A 487 4.38 -28.11 20.02
CA GLY A 487 3.26 -28.49 20.90
C GLY A 487 2.88 -27.46 21.97
N ASN A 488 3.59 -26.33 22.08
CA ASN A 488 3.33 -25.27 23.06
C ASN A 488 2.47 -24.12 22.50
N ASN A 489 1.92 -24.27 21.29
CA ASN A 489 1.02 -23.27 20.73
C ASN A 489 -0.40 -23.41 21.31
N SER A 490 -1.19 -22.34 21.23
CA SER A 490 -2.59 -22.35 21.67
C SER A 490 -3.49 -21.59 20.70
N VAL A 491 -4.72 -22.09 20.53
CA VAL A 491 -5.78 -21.45 19.74
C VAL A 491 -7.07 -21.44 20.56
N THR A 492 -7.39 -20.31 21.21
CA THR A 492 -8.47 -20.28 22.20
C THR A 492 -9.41 -19.09 22.07
N ARG A 493 -10.71 -19.29 22.33
CA ARG A 493 -11.72 -18.19 22.38
C ARG A 493 -11.83 -17.35 21.10
N ASN A 494 -11.46 -17.90 19.95
CA ASN A 494 -11.63 -17.20 18.66
C ASN A 494 -13.06 -17.40 18.14
N THR A 495 -13.59 -16.40 17.45
CA THR A 495 -14.84 -16.50 16.68
C THR A 495 -14.49 -16.57 15.20
N VAL A 496 -14.85 -17.67 14.54
CA VAL A 496 -14.40 -17.95 13.16
C VAL A 496 -15.57 -18.34 12.27
N GLY A 497 -15.62 -17.74 11.08
CA GLY A 497 -16.48 -18.21 10.01
C GLY A 497 -15.86 -17.88 8.66
N PHE A 498 -15.41 -18.89 7.94
CA PHE A 498 -14.53 -18.73 6.79
C PHE A 498 -14.94 -19.68 5.67
N GLY A 499 -15.56 -19.12 4.63
CA GLY A 499 -16.00 -19.84 3.45
C GLY A 499 -14.87 -20.09 2.47
N GLN A 500 -14.86 -21.28 1.87
CA GLN A 500 -14.04 -21.64 0.71
C GLN A 500 -14.92 -22.34 -0.33
N PRO A 501 -15.95 -21.67 -0.86
CA PRO A 501 -16.96 -22.30 -1.69
C PRO A 501 -16.38 -22.80 -3.02
N THR A 502 -16.82 -23.98 -3.44
CA THR A 502 -16.47 -24.57 -4.74
C THR A 502 -17.72 -24.72 -5.61
N ALA A 503 -17.53 -25.03 -6.89
CA ALA A 503 -18.66 -25.32 -7.79
C ALA A 503 -19.48 -26.55 -7.33
N SER A 504 -18.83 -27.52 -6.68
CA SER A 504 -19.46 -28.73 -6.15
C SER A 504 -20.05 -28.56 -4.74
N ASP A 505 -19.50 -27.63 -3.96
CA ASP A 505 -19.96 -27.33 -2.60
C ASP A 505 -19.98 -25.80 -2.39
N PRO A 506 -21.08 -25.13 -2.75
CA PRO A 506 -21.23 -23.69 -2.58
C PRO A 506 -21.22 -23.22 -1.13
N ASP A 507 -21.42 -24.13 -0.17
CA ASP A 507 -21.46 -23.82 1.27
C ASP A 507 -20.20 -24.27 2.01
N GLN A 508 -19.17 -24.74 1.29
CA GLN A 508 -17.92 -25.21 1.86
C GLN A 508 -17.28 -24.18 2.80
N ARG A 509 -16.87 -24.65 3.98
CA ARG A 509 -16.24 -23.86 5.04
C ARG A 509 -14.93 -24.46 5.49
N HIS A 510 -13.92 -23.61 5.62
CA HIS A 510 -12.61 -23.94 6.15
C HIS A 510 -12.33 -23.06 7.38
N ASP A 511 -13.08 -23.21 8.46
CA ASP A 511 -12.97 -22.28 9.59
C ASP A 511 -11.66 -22.42 10.37
N LEU A 512 -11.44 -23.56 11.01
CA LEU A 512 -10.35 -23.78 11.96
C LEU A 512 -9.72 -25.15 11.75
N TYR A 513 -8.40 -25.21 11.62
CA TYR A 513 -7.67 -26.47 11.48
C TYR A 513 -6.39 -26.50 12.31
N VAL A 514 -6.23 -27.50 13.17
CA VAL A 514 -4.96 -27.76 13.89
C VAL A 514 -4.45 -29.14 13.49
N ALA A 515 -3.29 -29.16 12.85
CA ALA A 515 -2.62 -30.39 12.49
C ALA A 515 -2.06 -31.11 13.73
N SER A 516 -1.74 -32.39 13.55
CA SER A 516 -0.97 -33.19 14.50
C SER A 516 0.45 -33.43 13.98
N ASN A 517 1.40 -33.62 14.89
CA ASN A 517 2.76 -34.07 14.55
C ASN A 517 2.77 -35.54 14.07
N GLY A 518 3.94 -36.04 13.66
CA GLY A 518 4.11 -37.42 13.19
C GLY A 518 3.78 -38.51 14.23
N GLN A 519 3.67 -38.13 15.51
CA GLN A 519 3.24 -39.00 16.61
C GLN A 519 1.75 -38.83 16.97
N GLY A 520 0.98 -38.08 16.18
CA GLY A 520 -0.46 -37.86 16.39
C GLY A 520 -0.80 -36.83 17.47
N LYS A 521 0.19 -36.17 18.11
CA LYS A 521 -0.06 -35.11 19.09
C LYS A 521 -0.43 -33.80 18.39
N PRO A 522 -1.51 -33.10 18.78
CA PRO A 522 -1.88 -31.80 18.22
C PRO A 522 -0.74 -30.79 18.33
N LEU A 523 -0.59 -29.96 17.29
CA LEU A 523 0.38 -28.86 17.24
C LEU A 523 -0.08 -27.61 18.00
N ALA A 524 -1.28 -27.60 18.56
CA ALA A 524 -1.74 -26.55 19.46
C ALA A 524 -2.81 -27.09 20.40
N GLN A 525 -2.91 -26.50 21.59
CA GLN A 525 -4.08 -26.68 22.46
C GLN A 525 -5.24 -25.84 21.93
N GLN A 526 -6.46 -26.40 21.92
CA GLN A 526 -7.66 -25.69 21.45
C GLN A 526 -8.76 -25.70 22.51
N SER A 527 -9.36 -24.55 22.79
CA SER A 527 -10.50 -24.45 23.73
C SER A 527 -11.34 -23.18 23.50
N GLY A 528 -12.66 -23.28 23.72
CA GLY A 528 -13.55 -22.11 23.71
C GLY A 528 -13.73 -21.38 22.37
N ASN A 529 -13.25 -21.93 21.24
CA ASN A 529 -13.47 -21.33 19.92
C ASN A 529 -14.94 -21.48 19.49
N THR A 530 -15.50 -20.45 18.88
CA THR A 530 -16.88 -20.40 18.37
C THR A 530 -16.87 -20.36 16.85
N LEU A 531 -17.63 -21.24 16.21
CA LEU A 531 -17.86 -21.21 14.76
C LEU A 531 -19.14 -20.41 14.47
N VAL A 532 -19.05 -19.41 13.60
CA VAL A 532 -20.20 -18.58 13.20
C VAL A 532 -21.12 -19.37 12.27
N ALA A 533 -22.44 -19.19 12.40
CA ALA A 533 -23.49 -19.92 11.68
C ALA A 533 -23.56 -21.44 12.00
N PRO A 534 -24.74 -22.09 11.88
CA PRO A 534 -24.87 -23.54 12.03
C PRO A 534 -23.88 -24.29 11.12
N THR A 535 -23.52 -25.53 11.50
CA THR A 535 -22.46 -26.33 10.85
C THR A 535 -22.62 -26.57 9.35
N ASN A 536 -23.78 -26.23 8.77
CA ASN A 536 -24.12 -26.44 7.35
C ASN A 536 -24.52 -25.14 6.62
N GLU A 537 -24.25 -23.96 7.19
CA GLU A 537 -24.51 -22.67 6.53
C GLU A 537 -23.22 -21.86 6.39
N ARG A 538 -22.96 -21.37 5.17
CA ARG A 538 -21.86 -20.45 4.88
C ARG A 538 -22.19 -19.04 5.40
N ILE A 539 -21.15 -18.30 5.80
CA ILE A 539 -21.25 -16.84 5.87
C ILE A 539 -21.48 -16.32 4.44
N THR A 540 -22.69 -15.84 4.18
CA THR A 540 -23.06 -15.25 2.90
C THR A 540 -23.10 -13.73 3.01
N ARG A 541 -22.89 -13.05 1.88
CA ARG A 541 -23.18 -11.62 1.75
C ARG A 541 -24.64 -11.25 2.03
N SER A 542 -25.54 -12.23 2.16
CA SER A 542 -26.95 -12.08 2.57
C SER A 542 -27.16 -12.13 4.09
N GLN A 543 -26.10 -12.28 4.91
CA GLN A 543 -26.04 -11.77 6.29
C GLN A 543 -25.40 -10.37 6.26
N PRO A 544 -25.97 -9.42 5.51
CA PRO A 544 -25.25 -8.40 4.73
C PRO A 544 -24.41 -7.44 5.54
N ASP A 545 -24.69 -7.41 6.83
CA ASP A 545 -24.10 -6.52 7.79
C ASP A 545 -23.00 -7.21 8.61
N ILE A 546 -22.72 -8.52 8.53
CA ILE A 546 -21.79 -9.13 9.49
C ILE A 546 -20.36 -8.60 9.34
N ILE A 547 -19.89 -8.42 8.10
CA ILE A 547 -18.57 -7.84 7.82
C ILE A 547 -18.56 -6.35 8.19
N GLU A 548 -19.58 -5.60 7.80
CA GLU A 548 -19.65 -4.15 8.09
C GLU A 548 -19.91 -3.85 9.57
N ARG A 549 -20.64 -4.71 10.29
CA ARG A 549 -20.78 -4.67 11.76
C ARG A 549 -19.45 -4.97 12.42
N ALA A 550 -18.69 -5.97 11.97
CA ALA A 550 -17.37 -6.24 12.52
C ALA A 550 -16.42 -5.04 12.37
N VAL A 551 -16.50 -4.31 11.26
CA VAL A 551 -15.80 -3.03 11.08
C VAL A 551 -16.32 -1.98 12.05
N THR A 552 -17.64 -1.80 12.14
CA THR A 552 -18.28 -0.82 13.03
C THR A 552 -17.95 -1.08 14.51
N ASP A 553 -17.96 -2.34 14.94
CA ASP A 553 -17.65 -2.77 16.29
C ASP A 553 -16.18 -2.48 16.62
N TRP A 554 -15.26 -2.75 15.68
CA TRP A 554 -13.86 -2.39 15.82
C TRP A 554 -13.66 -0.87 15.89
N GLU A 555 -14.36 -0.09 15.06
CA GLU A 555 -14.34 1.38 15.14
C GLU A 555 -14.90 1.88 16.49
N GLY A 556 -15.90 1.21 17.06
CA GLY A 556 -16.41 1.47 18.41
C GLY A 556 -15.39 1.21 19.52
N GLN A 557 -14.51 0.21 19.35
CA GLN A 557 -13.39 -0.04 20.27
C GLN A 557 -12.38 1.12 20.25
N LEU A 558 -12.14 1.76 19.10
CA LEU A 558 -11.27 2.94 19.02
C LEU A 558 -11.78 4.07 19.92
N GLY A 559 -13.07 4.39 19.81
CA GLY A 559 -13.70 5.44 20.61
C GLY A 559 -13.65 5.14 22.12
N SER A 560 -13.95 3.89 22.49
CA SER A 560 -13.95 3.43 23.89
C SER A 560 -12.55 3.45 24.53
N ASN A 561 -11.49 3.34 23.71
CA ASN A 561 -10.09 3.33 24.16
C ASN A 561 -9.36 4.66 23.87
N ASN A 562 -10.06 5.70 23.40
CA ASN A 562 -9.47 6.99 23.01
C ASN A 562 -8.32 6.85 21.99
N VAL A 563 -8.49 5.97 21.01
CA VAL A 563 -7.52 5.69 19.95
C VAL A 563 -7.93 6.40 18.66
N VAL A 564 -6.97 7.09 18.02
CA VAL A 564 -7.11 7.65 16.67
C VAL A 564 -6.13 6.95 15.73
N VAL A 565 -6.62 6.50 14.59
CA VAL A 565 -5.86 5.70 13.61
C VAL A 565 -5.61 6.49 12.33
N GLY A 566 -4.38 6.41 11.83
CA GLY A 566 -3.92 7.13 10.65
C GLY A 566 -3.34 8.51 10.96
N ALA A 567 -2.81 9.15 9.92
CA ALA A 567 -2.36 10.54 10.00
C ALA A 567 -3.57 11.47 10.06
N GLN A 568 -3.50 12.46 10.94
CA GLN A 568 -4.51 13.52 11.06
C GLN A 568 -4.41 14.55 9.93
#